data_AF-A0A2D6AAP0-F1
#
_entry.id   AF-A0A2D6AAP0-F1
#
_cell.length_a   1.000
_cell.length_b   1.000
_cell.length_c   1.000
_cell.angle_alpha   90.00
_cell.angle_beta   90.00
_cell.angle_gamma   90.00
#
_symmetry.space_group_name_H-M   'P 1'
#
loop_
_entity.id
_entity.type
_entity.pdbx_description
1 polymer ?
#
loop_
_entity_poly.entity_id
_entity_poly.type
_entity_poly.pdbx_seq_one_letter_code
_entity_poly.pdbx_strand_id
1 'polypeptide(L)'
;MRHNKEQSWSTPHDSMANGKPRTRDLDHLMEQNSTELDFLSAYGGSSSDGDGSAIFAALRRFLKAGGVEFTLNKKETSLTFDYGKASIESNGCLLSFRGKNLPLVASDVQQAGFIQGSITKTRSSCKVIMVEWGIEQRRFVERLVEYFNHVE
;
A
#
# COMPACT_ATOMS: atom_id res chain seq x y z
N MET A 1 -73.40 43.16 -28.54
CA MET A 1 -71.96 43.47 -28.68
C MET A 1 -71.19 42.26 -28.18
N ARG A 2 -71.12 41.19 -28.98
CA ARG A 2 -69.96 40.76 -29.79
C ARG A 2 -68.73 40.41 -28.93
N HIS A 3 -68.79 39.18 -28.42
CA HIS A 3 -67.66 38.38 -27.96
C HIS A 3 -66.58 38.30 -29.03
N ASN A 4 -65.32 38.53 -28.65
CA ASN A 4 -64.20 38.51 -29.56
C ASN A 4 -63.60 37.10 -29.67
N LYS A 5 -63.25 36.77 -30.91
CA LYS A 5 -62.96 35.48 -31.52
C LYS A 5 -61.87 34.61 -30.88
N GLU A 6 -62.12 33.30 -31.00
CA GLU A 6 -61.18 32.20 -31.11
C GLU A 6 -60.01 32.50 -32.06
N GLN A 7 -58.80 32.07 -31.69
CA GLN A 7 -57.72 31.84 -32.65
C GLN A 7 -57.40 30.35 -32.71
N SER A 8 -57.47 29.81 -33.92
CA SER A 8 -57.20 28.43 -34.27
C SER A 8 -55.74 28.22 -34.73
N TRP A 9 -55.23 27.05 -34.35
CA TRP A 9 -54.28 26.17 -35.06
C TRP A 9 -52.84 26.60 -35.39
N SER A 10 -51.86 25.88 -34.83
CA SER A 10 -51.09 24.79 -35.51
C SER A 10 -49.77 24.50 -34.78
N THR A 11 -49.52 23.22 -34.50
CA THR A 11 -48.22 22.70 -34.02
C THR A 11 -47.13 22.86 -35.07
N PRO A 12 -45.86 22.96 -34.63
CA PRO A 12 -44.86 22.06 -35.22
C PRO A 12 -43.96 21.38 -34.18
N HIS A 13 -43.62 20.15 -34.55
CA HIS A 13 -42.70 19.21 -33.92
C HIS A 13 -41.24 19.59 -34.24
N ASP A 14 -40.39 19.50 -33.21
CA ASP A 14 -38.96 19.17 -33.18
C ASP A 14 -37.93 20.05 -33.93
N SER A 15 -36.91 20.49 -33.18
CA SER A 15 -35.58 20.88 -33.66
C SER A 15 -34.59 20.86 -32.49
N MET A 16 -34.05 19.67 -32.25
CA MET A 16 -32.80 19.29 -31.56
C MET A 16 -31.93 20.43 -30.99
N ALA A 17 -31.77 20.40 -29.67
CA ALA A 17 -30.83 21.21 -28.91
C ALA A 17 -29.37 20.85 -29.23
N ASN A 18 -28.63 21.92 -29.52
CA ASN A 18 -27.20 22.03 -29.82
C ASN A 18 -26.30 21.21 -28.87
N GLY A 19 -25.57 20.24 -29.42
CA GLY A 19 -24.53 19.48 -28.72
C GLY A 19 -23.26 20.32 -28.52
N LYS A 20 -22.83 20.48 -27.27
CA LYS A 20 -21.45 20.87 -26.91
C LYS A 20 -20.82 19.72 -26.11
N PRO A 21 -19.60 19.25 -26.46
CA PRO A 21 -19.03 18.06 -25.83
C PRO A 21 -18.75 18.30 -24.34
N ARG A 22 -19.18 17.35 -23.51
CA ARG A 22 -18.98 17.29 -22.05
C ARG A 22 -17.54 16.88 -21.70
N THR A 23 -16.55 17.52 -22.33
CA THR A 23 -15.13 17.18 -22.09
C THR A 23 -14.59 17.86 -20.84
N ARG A 24 -14.96 19.13 -20.60
CA ARG A 24 -14.51 19.88 -19.42
C ARG A 24 -15.08 19.34 -18.10
N ASP A 25 -16.32 18.82 -18.10
CA ASP A 25 -16.90 18.23 -16.89
C ASP A 25 -16.24 16.88 -16.55
N LEU A 26 -15.85 16.09 -17.56
CA LEU A 26 -15.19 14.80 -17.34
C LEU A 26 -13.78 14.96 -16.77
N ASP A 27 -12.98 15.90 -17.31
CA ASP A 27 -11.63 16.15 -16.81
C ASP A 27 -11.65 16.62 -15.34
N HIS A 28 -12.61 17.47 -14.98
CA HIS A 28 -12.78 17.94 -13.60
C HIS A 28 -13.27 16.82 -12.66
N LEU A 29 -14.12 15.90 -13.15
CA LEU A 29 -14.51 14.70 -12.40
C LEU A 29 -13.37 13.70 -12.24
N MET A 30 -12.49 13.58 -13.24
CA MET A 30 -11.29 12.73 -13.19
C MET A 30 -10.24 13.31 -12.24
N GLU A 31 -10.07 14.63 -12.23
CA GLU A 31 -9.16 15.33 -11.32
C GLU A 31 -9.64 15.25 -9.85
N GLN A 32 -10.95 15.37 -9.60
CA GLN A 32 -11.51 15.12 -8.26
C GLN A 32 -11.30 13.67 -7.78
N ASN A 33 -11.55 12.67 -8.63
CA ASN A 33 -11.29 11.27 -8.26
C ASN A 33 -9.80 10.99 -8.02
N SER A 34 -8.89 11.65 -8.77
CA SER A 34 -7.45 11.49 -8.57
C SER A 34 -6.97 11.97 -7.20
N THR A 35 -7.66 12.98 -6.64
CA THR A 35 -7.34 13.55 -5.32
C THR A 35 -7.94 12.70 -4.18
N GLU A 36 -9.03 11.99 -4.42
CA GLU A 36 -9.71 11.13 -3.44
C GLU A 36 -9.04 9.76 -3.28
N LEU A 37 -8.28 9.29 -4.28
CA LEU A 37 -7.48 8.07 -4.19
C LEU A 37 -6.38 8.16 -3.13
N ASP A 38 -5.77 9.35 -2.95
CA ASP A 38 -4.76 9.58 -1.92
C ASP A 38 -5.38 9.46 -0.51
N PHE A 39 -6.62 9.92 -0.35
CA PHE A 39 -7.42 9.79 0.88
C PHE A 39 -7.87 8.34 1.17
N LEU A 40 -8.23 7.56 0.15
CA LEU A 40 -8.65 6.16 0.31
C LEU A 40 -7.46 5.22 0.57
N SER A 41 -6.27 5.57 0.09
CA SER A 41 -5.03 4.85 0.41
C SER A 41 -4.69 4.92 1.90
N ALA A 42 -5.04 6.01 2.57
CA ALA A 42 -4.87 6.19 4.01
C ALA A 42 -5.78 5.26 4.85
N TYR A 43 -6.82 4.68 4.25
CA TYR A 43 -7.68 3.65 4.85
C TYR A 43 -7.35 2.22 4.37
N GLY A 44 -6.14 2.01 3.82
CA GLY A 44 -5.42 0.73 3.84
C GLY A 44 -6.25 -0.49 3.53
N GLY A 45 -6.93 -0.52 2.38
CA GLY A 45 -7.38 -1.79 1.83
C GLY A 45 -6.17 -2.69 1.62
N SER A 46 -6.30 -4.00 1.91
CA SER A 46 -5.31 -5.06 1.62
C SER A 46 -4.93 -5.04 0.13
N SER A 47 -4.09 -4.10 -0.26
CA SER A 47 -3.44 -4.09 -1.55
C SER A 47 -2.43 -5.22 -1.49
N SER A 48 -2.51 -6.11 -2.47
CA SER A 48 -1.53 -7.19 -2.65
C SER A 48 -0.18 -6.68 -3.13
N ASP A 49 -0.01 -5.36 -3.17
CA ASP A 49 1.11 -4.64 -3.74
C ASP A 49 1.34 -3.35 -2.93
N GLY A 50 2.59 -3.01 -2.69
CA GLY A 50 3.00 -1.82 -1.94
C GLY A 50 4.30 -1.26 -2.48
N ASP A 51 4.57 0.02 -2.23
CA ASP A 51 5.81 0.66 -2.68
C ASP A 51 7.01 0.09 -1.94
N GLY A 52 7.64 -0.93 -2.53
CA GLY A 52 8.80 -1.61 -1.97
C GLY A 52 9.97 -0.67 -1.68
N SER A 53 10.14 0.40 -2.47
CA SER A 53 11.23 1.38 -2.26
C SER A 53 10.97 2.24 -1.03
N ALA A 54 9.74 2.75 -0.89
CA ALA A 54 9.34 3.53 0.29
C ALA A 54 9.41 2.69 1.58
N ILE A 55 8.89 1.45 1.53
CA ILE A 55 8.91 0.53 2.66
C ILE A 55 10.36 0.16 3.03
N PHE A 56 11.20 -0.16 2.05
CA PHE A 56 12.61 -0.46 2.27
C PHE A 56 13.36 0.71 2.91
N ALA A 57 13.12 1.95 2.44
CA ALA A 57 13.71 3.15 3.02
C ALA A 57 13.27 3.37 4.48
N ALA A 58 11.99 3.11 4.79
CA ALA A 58 11.46 3.20 6.15
C ALA A 58 12.06 2.13 7.07
N LEU A 59 12.12 0.88 6.62
CA LEU A 59 12.78 -0.23 7.33
C LEU A 59 14.25 0.09 7.60
N ARG A 60 14.99 0.64 6.63
CA ARG A 60 16.40 1.02 6.78
C ARG A 60 16.60 2.04 7.90
N ARG A 61 15.73 3.05 7.97
CA ARG A 61 15.75 4.07 9.04
C ARG A 61 15.43 3.43 10.39
N PHE A 62 14.47 2.51 10.42
CA PHE A 62 14.05 1.81 11.63
C PHE A 62 15.16 0.92 12.19
N LEU A 63 15.80 0.10 11.35
CA LEU A 63 16.93 -0.76 11.74
C LEU A 63 18.10 0.09 12.26
N LYS A 64 18.43 1.19 11.58
CA LYS A 64 19.48 2.11 12.03
C LYS A 64 19.16 2.74 13.38
N ALA A 65 17.91 3.15 13.60
CA ALA A 65 17.47 3.71 14.88
C ALA A 65 17.48 2.66 16.01
N GLY A 66 17.22 1.39 15.69
CA GLY A 66 17.30 0.25 16.60
C GLY A 66 18.73 -0.29 16.83
N GLY A 67 19.76 0.41 16.35
CA GLY A 67 21.16 0.01 16.53
C GLY A 67 21.58 -1.23 15.73
N VAL A 68 20.83 -1.59 14.70
CA VAL A 68 21.15 -2.75 13.84
C VAL A 68 22.12 -2.31 12.75
N GLU A 69 23.32 -2.86 12.78
CA GLU A 69 24.30 -2.70 11.71
C GLU A 69 23.90 -3.53 10.49
N PHE A 70 24.01 -2.93 9.30
CA PHE A 70 23.70 -3.61 8.03
C PHE A 70 24.59 -3.14 6.90
N THR A 71 24.77 -3.99 5.90
CA THR A 71 25.49 -3.68 4.65
C THR A 71 24.52 -3.59 3.49
N LEU A 72 24.61 -2.51 2.72
CA LEU A 72 23.85 -2.31 1.47
C LEU A 72 24.59 -2.93 0.27
N ASN A 73 23.83 -3.39 -0.73
CA ASN A 73 24.42 -3.71 -2.03
C ASN A 73 24.80 -2.43 -2.81
N LYS A 74 25.55 -2.59 -3.91
CA LYS A 74 25.99 -1.45 -4.76
C LYS A 74 24.86 -0.59 -5.33
N LYS A 75 23.66 -1.14 -5.49
CA LYS A 75 22.50 -0.46 -6.07
C LYS A 75 21.57 0.13 -5.00
N GLU A 76 21.91 -0.05 -3.72
CA GLU A 76 21.06 0.25 -2.55
C GLU A 76 19.64 -0.38 -2.60
N THR A 77 19.48 -1.51 -3.30
CA THR A 77 18.18 -2.21 -3.41
C THR A 77 18.01 -3.37 -2.45
N SER A 78 19.05 -3.70 -1.70
CA SER A 78 19.00 -4.74 -0.68
C SER A 78 19.99 -4.46 0.44
N LEU A 79 19.65 -4.88 1.64
CA LEU A 79 20.52 -4.87 2.80
C LEU A 79 20.62 -6.26 3.45
N THR A 80 21.75 -6.53 4.08
CA THR A 80 21.97 -7.74 4.90
C THR A 80 22.48 -7.32 6.28
N PHE A 81 21.97 -7.97 7.32
CA PHE A 81 22.39 -7.84 8.72
C PHE A 81 22.58 -9.25 9.30
N ASP A 82 23.16 -9.35 10.49
CA ASP A 82 23.65 -10.64 11.04
C ASP A 82 22.61 -11.76 11.06
N TYR A 83 21.37 -11.41 11.35
CA TYR A 83 20.25 -12.33 11.50
C TYR A 83 19.19 -12.22 10.40
N GLY A 84 19.49 -11.52 9.29
CA GLY A 84 18.49 -11.36 8.23
C GLY A 84 18.91 -10.52 7.03
N LYS A 85 17.94 -10.29 6.16
CA LYS A 85 18.12 -9.46 4.96
C LYS A 85 16.80 -8.89 4.50
N ALA A 86 16.88 -7.77 3.78
CA ALA A 86 15.75 -7.16 3.11
C ALA A 86 16.10 -6.75 1.66
N SER A 87 15.12 -6.78 0.76
CA SER A 87 15.26 -6.33 -0.62
C SER A 87 13.99 -5.67 -1.13
N ILE A 88 14.15 -4.70 -2.03
CA ILE A 88 13.05 -4.13 -2.81
C ILE A 88 12.59 -5.18 -3.82
N GLU A 89 11.30 -5.49 -3.82
CA GLU A 89 10.63 -6.32 -4.82
C GLU A 89 9.56 -5.50 -5.53
N SER A 90 9.05 -6.00 -6.66
CA SER A 90 8.03 -5.28 -7.45
C SER A 90 6.71 -5.08 -6.70
N ASN A 91 6.43 -5.96 -5.72
CA ASN A 91 5.18 -6.01 -4.98
C ASN A 91 5.34 -5.65 -3.49
N GLY A 92 6.45 -5.02 -3.10
CA GLY A 92 6.71 -4.64 -1.72
C GLY A 92 8.18 -4.80 -1.30
N CYS A 93 8.44 -4.85 0.00
CA CYS A 93 9.78 -5.08 0.55
C CYS A 93 9.87 -6.51 1.09
N LEU A 94 10.72 -7.34 0.48
CA LEU A 94 11.03 -8.64 1.04
C LEU A 94 11.83 -8.47 2.33
N LEU A 95 11.44 -9.19 3.37
CA LEU A 95 12.14 -9.26 4.65
C LEU A 95 12.26 -10.71 5.11
N SER A 96 13.45 -11.11 5.55
CA SER A 96 13.68 -12.44 6.07
C SER A 96 14.64 -12.44 7.25
N PHE A 97 14.38 -13.33 8.19
CA PHE A 97 15.20 -13.55 9.38
C PHE A 97 15.61 -15.01 9.49
N ARG A 98 16.78 -15.25 10.08
CA ARG A 98 17.27 -16.58 10.47
C ARG A 98 17.80 -16.53 11.89
N GLY A 99 17.44 -17.53 12.68
CA GLY A 99 17.84 -17.63 14.07
C GLY A 99 17.48 -19.00 14.64
N LYS A 100 17.64 -19.17 15.95
CA LYS A 100 17.12 -20.33 16.68
C LYS A 100 15.84 -19.91 17.37
N ASN A 101 14.80 -20.76 17.38
CA ASN A 101 13.58 -20.53 18.16
C ASN A 101 13.01 -19.09 18.11
N LEU A 102 12.88 -18.52 16.91
CA LEU A 102 12.38 -17.16 16.69
C LEU A 102 11.09 -16.94 17.48
N PRO A 103 10.87 -15.78 18.11
CA PRO A 103 9.75 -15.52 19.02
C PRO A 103 8.39 -15.39 18.31
N LEU A 104 8.24 -15.96 17.11
CA LEU A 104 7.11 -15.82 16.21
C LEU A 104 6.17 -17.04 16.22
N VAL A 105 4.90 -16.82 15.92
CA VAL A 105 3.90 -17.84 15.56
C VAL A 105 3.38 -17.60 14.13
N ALA A 106 2.59 -18.54 13.59
CA ALA A 106 2.10 -18.45 12.21
C ALA A 106 1.28 -17.18 11.93
N SER A 107 0.45 -16.73 12.88
CA SER A 107 -0.37 -15.53 12.72
C SER A 107 0.46 -14.26 12.56
N ASP A 108 1.67 -14.21 13.12
CA ASP A 108 2.55 -13.04 13.04
C ASP A 108 3.02 -12.75 11.61
N VAL A 109 3.15 -13.79 10.77
CA VAL A 109 3.52 -13.63 9.35
C VAL A 109 2.29 -13.58 8.42
N GLN A 110 1.09 -13.73 8.96
CA GLN A 110 -0.19 -13.74 8.22
C GLN A 110 -1.04 -12.49 8.49
N GLN A 111 -0.57 -11.58 9.37
CA GLN A 111 -1.25 -10.32 9.65
C GLN A 111 -1.34 -9.40 8.42
N ALA A 112 -2.25 -8.44 8.48
CA ALA A 112 -2.40 -7.41 7.46
C ALA A 112 -1.07 -6.69 7.17
N GLY A 113 -0.87 -6.27 5.92
CA GLY A 113 0.36 -5.64 5.46
C GLY A 113 1.52 -6.61 5.19
N PHE A 114 1.33 -7.93 5.39
CA PHE A 114 2.23 -8.97 4.90
C PHE A 114 1.56 -9.84 3.84
N ILE A 115 2.34 -10.20 2.82
CA ILE A 115 2.00 -11.25 1.85
C ILE A 115 3.12 -12.29 1.78
N GLN A 116 2.78 -13.49 1.31
CA GLN A 116 3.71 -14.62 1.18
C GLN A 116 4.48 -14.93 2.47
N GLY A 117 3.84 -14.69 3.62
CA GLY A 117 4.40 -14.95 4.93
C GLY A 117 4.62 -16.43 5.19
N SER A 118 5.80 -16.77 5.69
CA SER A 118 6.15 -18.14 6.04
C SER A 118 7.09 -18.17 7.25
N ILE A 119 6.91 -19.19 8.07
CA ILE A 119 7.79 -19.53 9.18
C ILE A 119 8.05 -21.04 9.14
N THR A 120 9.29 -21.43 9.39
CA THR A 120 9.64 -22.86 9.48
C THR A 120 9.01 -23.50 10.72
N LYS A 121 8.70 -24.81 10.65
CA LYS A 121 8.15 -25.57 11.79
C LYS A 121 9.02 -25.47 13.05
N THR A 122 10.34 -25.42 12.85
CA THR A 122 11.37 -25.27 13.89
C THR A 122 11.57 -23.83 14.34
N ARG A 123 10.82 -22.87 13.78
CA ARG A 123 10.97 -21.43 14.03
C ARG A 123 12.43 -20.96 13.86
N SER A 124 13.15 -21.53 12.90
CA SER A 124 14.54 -21.19 12.63
C SER A 124 14.71 -20.13 11.55
N SER A 125 13.63 -19.81 10.85
CA SER A 125 13.58 -18.76 9.84
C SER A 125 12.15 -18.32 9.59
N CYS A 126 12.02 -17.05 9.20
CA CYS A 126 10.78 -16.49 8.67
C CYS A 126 11.06 -15.61 7.45
N LYS A 127 10.04 -15.46 6.61
CA LYS A 127 10.06 -14.64 5.40
C LYS A 127 8.69 -14.00 5.20
N VAL A 128 8.65 -12.71 4.91
CA VAL A 128 7.44 -11.96 4.55
C VAL A 128 7.77 -11.00 3.41
N ILE A 129 6.80 -10.67 2.56
CA ILE A 129 6.85 -9.46 1.74
C ILE A 129 5.96 -8.44 2.44
N MET A 130 6.54 -7.31 2.82
CA MET A 130 5.83 -6.20 3.44
C MET A 130 5.25 -5.32 2.34
N VAL A 131 3.92 -5.17 2.32
CA VAL A 131 3.18 -4.28 1.40
C VAL A 131 2.72 -2.99 2.09
N GLU A 132 2.89 -2.91 3.41
CA GLU A 132 2.55 -1.76 4.24
C GLU A 132 3.68 -1.46 5.24
N TRP A 133 3.78 -0.20 5.67
CA TRP A 133 4.63 0.21 6.79
C TRP A 133 3.80 0.85 7.92
N GLY A 134 3.03 0.01 8.62
CA GLY A 134 2.17 0.38 9.74
C GLY A 134 2.77 0.04 11.10
N ILE A 135 1.94 0.14 12.14
CA ILE A 135 2.35 -0.17 13.52
C ILE A 135 2.63 -1.66 13.72
N GLU A 136 1.89 -2.53 13.05
CA GLU A 136 2.05 -3.98 13.17
C GLU A 136 3.37 -4.46 12.55
N GLN A 137 3.79 -3.88 11.42
CA GLN A 137 5.08 -4.21 10.79
C GLN A 137 6.26 -3.70 11.62
N ARG A 138 6.15 -2.49 12.20
CA ARG A 138 7.17 -1.97 13.13
C ARG A 138 7.35 -2.89 14.34
N ARG A 139 6.25 -3.27 15.01
CA ARG A 139 6.27 -4.19 16.15
C ARG A 139 6.84 -5.56 15.78
N PHE A 140 6.50 -6.08 14.61
CA PHE A 140 7.05 -7.34 14.11
C PHE A 140 8.58 -7.29 13.99
N VAL A 141 9.12 -6.22 13.40
CA VAL A 141 10.57 -6.03 13.25
C VAL A 141 11.23 -5.77 14.60
N GLU A 142 10.64 -4.92 15.44
CA GLU A 142 11.12 -4.59 16.78
C GLU A 142 11.28 -5.84 17.65
N ARG A 143 10.25 -6.68 17.75
CA ARG A 143 10.31 -7.93 18.53
C ARG A 143 11.44 -8.85 18.06
N LEU A 144 11.70 -8.90 16.75
CA LEU A 144 12.80 -9.71 16.22
C LEU A 144 14.15 -9.09 16.54
N VAL A 145 14.31 -7.78 16.39
CA VAL A 145 15.54 -7.07 16.74
C VAL A 145 15.84 -7.20 18.24
N GLU A 146 14.85 -7.00 19.11
CA GLU A 146 14.96 -7.22 20.56
C GLU A 146 15.40 -8.65 20.87
N TYR A 147 14.79 -9.64 20.23
CA TYR A 147 15.17 -11.04 20.40
C TYR A 147 16.65 -11.28 20.08
N PHE A 148 17.17 -10.72 18.99
CA PHE A 148 18.59 -10.91 18.64
C PHE A 148 19.54 -10.09 19.50
N ASN A 149 19.10 -8.96 20.05
CA ASN A 149 19.92 -8.13 20.93
C ASN A 149 19.94 -8.64 22.39
N HIS A 150 18.97 -9.45 22.81
CA HIS A 150 18.85 -9.96 24.18
C HIS A 150 19.14 -11.46 24.35
N VAL A 151 19.35 -12.21 23.27
CA VAL A 151 19.76 -13.61 23.35
C VAL A 151 21.29 -13.66 23.49
N GLU A 152 21.75 -13.69 24.75
CA GLU A 152 23.10 -14.15 25.14
C GLU A 152 23.24 -15.66 24.99
#